data_AF-A0AAD9JYU3-F1
#
_entry.id   AF-A0AAD9JYU3-F1
#
_cell.length_a   1.000
_cell.length_b   1.000
_cell.length_c   1.000
_cell.angle_alpha   90.00
_cell.angle_beta   90.00
_cell.angle_gamma   90.00
#
_symmetry.space_group_name_H-M   'P 1'
#
loop_
_entity.id
_entity.type
_entity.pdbx_description
1 polymer ?
#
loop_
_entity_poly.entity_id
_entity_poly.type
_entity_poly.pdbx_seq_one_letter_code
_entity_poly.pdbx_strand_id
1 'polypeptide(L)' 'MNLLSLQELCCRTIATHTTIYGIDQLPLPTAIKANLKSYVLTNKTRTRIQSFTHKDKHKKYKIVRPSDSPTNCRKSCSVS' A
#
# COMPACT_ATOMS: atom_id res chain seq x y z
N MET A 1 23.32 -3.19 -5.33
CA MET A 1 22.47 -3.13 -4.12
C MET A 1 22.59 -1.72 -3.56
N ASN A 2 21.52 -0.91 -3.59
CA ASN A 2 21.59 0.44 -3.02
C ASN A 2 21.52 0.32 -1.49
N LEU A 3 22.63 0.58 -0.81
CA LEU A 3 22.67 0.57 0.65
C LEU A 3 22.02 1.87 1.12
N LEU A 4 20.70 1.81 1.33
CA LEU A 4 19.95 2.93 1.89
C LEU A 4 20.44 3.17 3.31
N SER A 5 20.52 4.44 3.71
CA SER A 5 20.77 4.75 5.12
C SER A 5 19.67 4.14 5.99
N LEU A 6 20.03 3.75 7.22
CA LEU A 6 19.04 3.25 8.19
C LEU A 6 17.88 4.24 8.35
N GLN A 7 18.19 5.54 8.35
CA GLN A 7 17.20 6.60 8.41
C GLN A 7 16.20 6.52 7.25
N GLU A 8 16.67 6.32 6.01
CA GLU A 8 15.79 6.18 4.85
C GLU A 8 14.91 4.94 4.93
N LEU A 9 15.46 3.81 5.37
CA LEU A 9 14.70 2.58 5.54
C LEU A 9 13.60 2.75 6.60
N CYS A 10 13.93 3.37 7.73
CA CYS A 10 12.98 3.70 8.78
C CYS A 10 11.89 4.65 8.26
N CYS A 11 12.26 5.74 7.56
CA CYS A 11 11.31 6.70 7.02
C CYS A 11 10.31 6.06 6.05
N ARG A 12 10.78 5.17 5.16
CA ARG A 12 9.92 4.45 4.20
C ARG A 12 8.97 3.48 4.89
N THR A 13 9.46 2.76 5.88
CA THR A 13 8.66 1.80 6.66
C THR A 13 7.54 2.53 7.41
N ILE A 14 7.89 3.59 8.14
CA ILE A 14 6.92 4.42 8.86
C ILE A 14 5.89 5.00 7.87
N ALA A 15 6.34 5.57 6.75
CA ALA A 15 5.44 6.16 5.75
C ALA A 15 4.48 5.15 5.08
N THR A 16 4.80 3.85 5.13
CA THR A 16 3.96 2.78 4.58
C THR A 16 2.87 2.35 5.56
N HIS A 17 3.15 2.36 6.86
CA HIS A 17 2.25 1.89 7.91
C HIS A 17 1.53 3.01 8.67
N THR A 18 1.79 4.27 8.35
CA THR A 18 1.19 5.42 9.03
C THR A 18 0.49 6.37 8.05
N THR A 19 -0.44 7.17 8.58
CA THR A 19 -1.10 8.25 7.85
C THR A 19 -0.47 9.59 8.21
N ILE A 20 -0.72 10.64 7.42
CA ILE A 20 -0.24 12.00 7.72
C ILE A 20 -0.69 12.44 9.12
N TYR A 21 -1.94 12.14 9.50
CA TYR A 21 -2.47 12.42 10.84
C TYR A 21 -1.75 11.62 11.93
N GLY A 22 -1.42 10.35 11.66
CA GLY A 22 -0.62 9.53 12.57
C GLY A 22 0.78 10.13 12.81
N ILE A 23 1.42 10.68 11.78
CA ILE A 23 2.72 11.37 11.91
C ILE A 23 2.62 12.59 12.83
N ASP A 24 1.53 13.37 12.73
CA ASP A 24 1.35 14.58 13.54
C ASP A 24 1.23 14.28 15.03
N GLN A 25 0.66 13.13 15.40
CA GLN A 25 0.49 12.68 16.78
C GLN A 25 1.77 12.11 17.41
N LEU A 26 2.82 11.83 16.63
CA LEU A 26 4.05 11.27 17.19
C LEU A 26 4.82 12.31 18.03
N PRO A 27 5.46 11.91 19.14
CA PRO A 27 6.32 12.79 19.94
C PRO A 27 7.70 12.97 19.27
N LEU A 28 7.70 13.50 18.05
CA LEU A 28 8.91 13.70 17.24
C LEU A 28 9.14 15.20 16.94
N PRO A 29 10.39 15.63 16.73
CA PRO A 29 10.71 16.98 16.25
C PRO A 29 10.04 17.30 14.90
N THR A 30 9.68 18.57 14.71
CA THR A 30 9.00 19.07 13.50
C THR A 30 9.76 18.76 12.21
N ALA A 31 11.09 18.85 12.22
CA ALA A 31 11.92 18.53 11.06
C ALA A 31 11.80 17.05 10.63
N ILE A 32 11.70 16.13 11.58
CA ILE A 32 11.53 14.70 11.29
C ILE A 32 10.10 14.42 10.78
N LYS A 33 9.09 15.07 11.38
CA LYS A 33 7.69 14.99 10.89
C LYS A 33 7.57 15.47 9.45
N ALA A 34 8.19 16.60 9.10
CA ALA A 34 8.18 17.13 7.74
C ALA A 34 8.81 16.16 6.73
N ASN A 35 9.95 15.57 7.08
CA ASN A 35 10.58 14.53 6.28
C ASN A 35 9.63 13.33 6.07
N LEU A 36 9.07 12.77 7.15
CA LEU A 36 8.13 11.64 7.06
C LEU A 36 6.90 11.95 6.20
N LYS A 37 6.34 13.15 6.29
CA LYS A 37 5.21 13.59 5.44
C LYS A 37 5.56 13.56 3.95
N SER A 38 6.76 14.02 3.59
CA SER A 38 7.26 13.95 2.20
C SER A 38 7.34 12.51 1.69
N TYR A 39 7.81 11.58 2.53
CA TYR A 39 7.84 10.14 2.20
C TYR A 39 6.44 9.54 2.05
N VAL A 40 5.48 9.89 2.91
CA VAL A 40 4.08 9.42 2.80
C VAL A 40 3.45 9.87 1.48
N LEU A 41 3.65 11.14 1.11
CA LEU A 41 3.10 11.68 -0.13
C LEU A 41 3.70 11.01 -1.36
N THR A 42 5.02 10.80 -1.36
CA THR A 42 5.75 10.16 -2.47
C THR A 42 5.39 8.67 -2.60
N ASN A 43 5.23 7.96 -1.47
CA ASN A 43 4.87 6.54 -1.48
C ASN A 43 3.47 6.29 -2.08
N LYS A 44 2.49 7.17 -1.78
CA LYS A 44 1.13 7.08 -2.37
C LYS A 44 1.12 7.17 -3.90
N THR A 45 2.03 7.97 -4.46
CA THR A 45 2.19 8.06 -5.92
C THR A 45 2.79 6.77 -6.48
N ARG A 46 3.79 6.19 -5.80
CA ARG A 46 4.43 4.94 -6.23
C ARG A 46 3.48 3.74 -6.17
N THR A 47 2.68 3.59 -5.12
CA THR A 47 1.70 2.50 -5.01
C THR A 47 0.61 2.60 -6.07
N ARG A 48 0.17 3.82 -6.42
CA ARG A 48 -0.77 4.01 -7.55
C ARG A 48 -0.15 3.60 -8.89
N ILE A 49 1.07 4.00 -9.19
CA ILE A 49 1.75 3.59 -10.44
C ILE A 49 1.93 2.07 -10.50
N GLN A 50 2.22 1.41 -9.38
CA GLN A 50 2.28 -0.05 -9.30
C GLN A 50 0.91 -0.71 -9.57
N SER A 51 -0.18 -0.11 -9.10
CA SER A 51 -1.53 -0.62 -9.39
C SER A 51 -1.93 -0.51 -10.87
N PHE A 52 -1.36 0.44 -11.62
CA PHE A 52 -1.59 0.56 -13.07
C PHE A 52 -0.72 -0.40 -13.89
N THR A 53 0.44 -0.82 -13.37
CA THR A 53 1.35 -1.77 -14.06
C THR A 53 0.98 -3.23 -13.82
N HIS A 54 0.20 -3.53 -12.77
CA HIS A 54 -0.33 -4.87 -12.48
C HIS A 54 -1.72 -5.15 -13.09
N LYS A 55 -2.07 -4.49 -14.20
CA LYS A 55 -3.34 -4.71 -14.94
C LYS A 55 -3.18 -5.40 -16.28
N ASP A 56 -2.25 -6.34 -16.42
CA ASP A 56 -2.23 -7.22 -17.59
C ASP A 56 -2.18 -8.71 -17.22
N LYS A 57 -3.11 -9.45 -17.84
CA LYS A 57 -3.19 -10.92 -17.97
C LYS A 57 -3.78 -11.77 -16.85
N HIS A 58 -5.05 -11.59 -16.51
CA HIS A 58 -5.92 -12.75 -16.25
C HIS A 58 -7.29 -12.62 -16.91
N LYS A 59 -7.38 -13.26 -18.08
CA LYS A 59 -8.50 -14.07 -18.60
C LYS A 59 -9.83 -13.35 -18.89
N LYS A 60 -10.09 -13.20 -20.19
CA LYS A 60 -11.43 -13.04 -20.75
C LYS A 60 -12.37 -14.12 -20.19
N TYR A 61 -13.41 -13.70 -19.48
CA TYR A 61 -14.65 -14.45 -19.44
C TYR A 61 -15.78 -13.49 -19.78
N LYS A 62 -16.66 -13.97 -20.66
CA LYS A 62 -17.74 -13.23 -21.30
C LYS A 62 -18.60 -12.53 -20.24
N ILE A 63 -19.02 -11.31 -20.52
CA ILE A 63 -20.08 -10.62 -19.79
C ILE A 63 -21.33 -11.48 -19.89
N VAL A 64 -21.60 -12.25 -18.83
CA VAL A 64 -22.91 -12.82 -18.54
C VAL A 64 -23.57 -11.88 -17.53
N ARG A 65 -24.87 -11.70 -17.75
CA ARG A 65 -25.81 -10.68 -17.25
C ARG A 65 -25.84 -10.51 -15.71
N PRO A 66 -26.30 -9.35 -15.20
CA PRO A 66 -26.30 -9.01 -13.78
C PRO A 66 -27.44 -9.71 -13.02
N SER A 67 -27.31 -11.00 -12.71
CA SER A 67 -28.29 -11.70 -11.85
C SER A 67 -27.76 -12.85 -10.99
N ASP A 68 -26.46 -13.14 -10.94
CA ASP A 68 -25.97 -14.24 -10.09
C ASP A 68 -25.29 -13.71 -8.82
N SER A 69 -25.98 -13.88 -7.69
CA SER A 69 -25.49 -13.55 -6.35
C SER A 69 -24.54 -14.67 -5.89
N PRO A 70 -23.29 -14.41 -5.45
CA PRO A 70 -22.49 -15.46 -4.86
C PRO A 70 -22.83 -15.59 -3.37
N THR A 71 -23.92 -16.27 -3.06
CA THR A 71 -24.09 -16.94 -1.76
C THR A 71 -23.07 -18.07 -1.69
N ASN A 72 -22.22 -18.01 -0.66
CA ASN A 72 -21.45 -19.14 -0.14
C ASN A 72 -20.24 -19.62 -0.96
N CYS A 73 -19.05 -19.14 -0.59
CA CYS A 73 -17.82 -19.94 -0.68
C CYS A 73 -17.05 -19.83 0.66
N ARG A 74 -17.67 -20.30 1.76
CA ARG A 74 -16.90 -20.70 2.95
C ARG A 74 -16.19 -22.01 2.63
N LYS A 75 -14.94 -21.97 2.16
CA LYS A 75 -14.01 -23.10 2.25
C LYS A 75 -12.58 -22.60 2.54
N SER A 76 -12.27 -22.59 3.84
CA SER A 76 -10.98 -22.95 4.45
C SER A 76 -9.68 -22.50 3.75
N CYS A 77 -8.98 -21.51 4.33
CA CYS A 77 -7.53 -21.46 4.25
C CYS A 77 -6.94 -22.75 4.85
N SER A 78 -6.05 -23.42 4.13
CA SER A 78 -5.09 -24.36 4.71
C SER A 78 -3.70 -23.76 4.57
N VAL A 79 -2.98 -23.66 5.68
CA VAL A 79 -1.54 -23.44 5.72
C VAL A 79 -0.90 -24.83 5.73
N SER A 80 0.04 -25.05 4.83
CA SER A 80 1.07 -26.09 4.93
C SER A 80 2.41 -25.42 4.71
#